data_AF-A0A371IWL3-F1
#
_entry.id   AF-A0A371IWL3-F1
#
_cell.length_a   1.000
_cell.length_b   1.000
_cell.length_c   1.000
_cell.angle_alpha   90.00
_cell.angle_beta   90.00
_cell.angle_gamma   90.00
#
_symmetry.space_group_name_H-M   'P 1'
#
loop_
_entity.id
_entity.type
_entity.pdbx_description
1 polymer ?
#
loop_
_entity_poly.entity_id
_entity_poly.type
_entity_poly.pdbx_seq_one_letter_code
_entity_poly.pdbx_strand_id
1 'polypeptide(L)'
;MGIILYKIKEILKFITKWIIIFFSTIILFFGVYIIILKLQEFIFVPKDYFMWTINSPQNKVIFILEFIWIIFIMYKASMYKEKKKSSDFYKKNQKIWKKHRKSFILVNIVLLYAVITNVSVIDYSKIKTYSIFHPLGKEYSIEDIKSINTGVYGSRIPYIRDKGQFYYKIKFNDDSTIDINNYLGGTKEEMETYLEIEKLDKYFISKGLSKTSSMKNIEYVDRFKRILQ
;
A
#
# COMPACT_ATOMS: atom_id res chain seq x y z
N MET A 1 -37.54 -12.45 36.46
CA MET A 1 -36.21 -13.02 36.14
C MET A 1 -36.06 -13.46 34.68
N GLY A 2 -37.02 -14.19 34.08
CA GLY A 2 -36.91 -14.70 32.70
C GLY A 2 -36.80 -13.66 31.57
N ILE A 3 -37.51 -12.52 31.65
CA ILE A 3 -37.46 -11.47 30.62
C ILE A 3 -36.08 -10.78 30.56
N ILE A 4 -35.45 -10.60 31.73
CA ILE A 4 -34.12 -9.97 31.84
C ILE A 4 -33.07 -10.91 31.24
N LEU A 5 -33.08 -12.19 31.60
CA LEU A 5 -32.17 -13.20 31.03
C LEU A 5 -32.35 -13.35 29.51
N TYR A 6 -33.58 -13.28 29.01
CA TYR A 6 -33.86 -13.30 27.57
C TYR A 6 -33.27 -12.09 26.86
N LYS A 7 -33.49 -10.87 27.38
CA LYS A 7 -32.91 -9.64 26.82
C LYS A 7 -31.38 -9.67 26.83
N ILE A 8 -30.77 -10.15 27.91
CA ILE A 8 -29.31 -10.32 28.01
C ILE A 8 -28.80 -11.28 26.92
N LYS A 9 -29.48 -12.41 26.71
CA LYS A 9 -29.11 -13.39 25.67
C LYS A 9 -29.18 -12.79 24.26
N GLU A 10 -30.20 -11.99 23.98
CA GLU A 10 -30.35 -11.30 22.68
C GLU A 10 -29.27 -10.23 22.47
N ILE A 11 -28.94 -9.46 23.51
CA ILE A 11 -27.83 -8.48 23.47
C ILE A 11 -26.49 -9.21 23.23
N LEU A 12 -26.23 -10.31 23.93
CA LEU A 12 -25.01 -11.11 23.74
C LEU A 12 -24.89 -11.64 22.32
N LYS A 13 -25.95 -12.24 21.76
CA LYS A 13 -25.96 -12.70 20.35
C LYS A 13 -25.67 -11.56 19.38
N PHE A 14 -26.25 -10.38 19.62
CA PHE A 14 -26.02 -9.21 18.80
C PHE A 14 -24.55 -8.79 18.84
N ILE A 15 -23.96 -8.67 20.04
CA ILE A 15 -22.55 -8.31 20.24
C ILE A 15 -21.63 -9.34 19.57
N THR A 16 -21.81 -10.63 19.84
CA THR A 16 -20.99 -11.70 19.27
C THR A 16 -21.01 -11.67 17.75
N LYS A 17 -22.18 -11.43 17.14
CA LYS A 17 -22.30 -11.32 15.68
C LYS A 17 -21.47 -10.16 15.11
N TRP A 18 -21.49 -8.99 15.75
CA TRP A 18 -20.71 -7.84 15.29
C TRP A 18 -19.21 -8.06 15.45
N ILE A 19 -18.79 -8.71 16.54
CA ILE A 19 -17.40 -9.09 16.76
C ILE A 19 -16.92 -10.01 15.63
N ILE A 20 -17.68 -11.05 15.28
CA ILE A 20 -17.32 -11.97 14.20
C ILE A 20 -17.21 -11.22 12.86
N ILE A 21 -18.16 -10.34 12.53
CA ILE A 21 -18.13 -9.55 11.29
C ILE A 21 -16.89 -8.65 11.26
N PHE A 22 -16.58 -7.99 12.37
CA PHE A 22 -15.43 -7.11 12.48
C PHE A 22 -14.11 -7.85 12.24
N PHE A 23 -13.88 -8.95 12.97
CA PHE A 23 -12.68 -9.78 12.78
C PHE A 23 -12.62 -10.39 11.37
N SER A 24 -13.74 -10.86 10.83
CA SER A 24 -13.78 -11.40 9.46
C SER A 24 -13.39 -10.35 8.42
N THR A 25 -13.82 -9.09 8.63
CA THR A 25 -13.47 -7.96 7.75
C THR A 25 -11.99 -7.64 7.82
N ILE A 26 -11.40 -7.65 9.03
CA ILE A 26 -9.96 -7.44 9.23
C ILE A 26 -9.15 -8.54 8.54
N ILE A 27 -9.54 -9.81 8.71
CA ILE A 27 -8.84 -10.93 8.07
C ILE A 27 -8.90 -10.80 6.54
N LEU A 28 -10.06 -10.45 6.00
CA LEU A 28 -10.23 -10.25 4.56
C LEU A 28 -9.38 -9.08 4.03
N PHE A 29 -9.31 -7.99 4.80
CA PHE A 29 -8.47 -6.83 4.49
C PHE A 29 -7.00 -7.24 4.36
N PHE A 30 -6.42 -7.84 5.40
CA PHE A 30 -5.03 -8.29 5.34
C PHE A 30 -4.80 -9.38 4.28
N GLY A 31 -5.78 -10.27 4.06
CA GLY A 31 -5.70 -11.31 3.04
C GLY A 31 -5.60 -10.75 1.62
N VAL A 32 -6.47 -9.80 1.26
CA VAL A 32 -6.42 -9.10 -0.04
C VAL A 32 -5.09 -8.37 -0.19
N TYR A 33 -4.66 -7.68 0.85
CA TYR A 33 -3.39 -6.96 0.87
C TYR A 33 -2.19 -7.88 0.57
N ILE A 34 -2.09 -9.02 1.24
CA ILE A 34 -1.03 -10.01 1.03
C ILE A 34 -1.09 -10.60 -0.39
N ILE A 35 -2.29 -10.90 -0.90
CA ILE A 35 -2.46 -11.41 -2.27
C ILE A 35 -1.94 -10.40 -3.30
N ILE A 36 -2.24 -9.12 -3.12
CA ILE A 36 -1.75 -8.05 -4.00
C ILE A 36 -0.23 -7.96 -3.94
N LEU A 37 0.37 -7.99 -2.75
CA LEU A 37 1.84 -7.98 -2.62
C LEU A 37 2.49 -9.15 -3.35
N LYS A 38 1.97 -10.35 -3.17
CA LYS A 38 2.48 -11.55 -3.85
C LYS A 38 2.25 -11.51 -5.35
N LEU A 39 1.14 -10.94 -5.80
CA LEU A 39 0.88 -10.74 -7.22
C LEU A 39 1.86 -9.74 -7.83
N GLN A 40 2.17 -8.64 -7.13
CA GLN A 40 3.15 -7.65 -7.58
C GLN A 40 4.56 -8.24 -7.65
N GLU A 41 4.96 -8.96 -6.60
CA GLU A 41 6.23 -9.69 -6.57
C GLU A 41 6.33 -10.65 -7.75
N PHE A 42 5.31 -11.48 -7.96
CA PHE A 42 5.27 -12.47 -9.04
C PHE A 42 5.32 -11.84 -10.45
N ILE A 43 4.63 -10.72 -10.68
CA ILE A 43 4.54 -10.11 -12.02
C ILE A 43 5.79 -9.27 -12.35
N PHE A 44 6.30 -8.49 -11.40
CA PHE A 44 7.25 -7.41 -11.70
C PHE A 44 8.68 -7.68 -11.24
N VAL A 45 8.87 -8.57 -10.26
CA VAL A 45 10.17 -8.75 -9.61
C VAL A 45 10.90 -9.91 -10.30
N PRO A 46 12.08 -9.65 -10.91
CA PRO A 46 12.91 -10.70 -11.49
C PRO A 46 13.53 -11.56 -10.38
N LYS A 47 14.11 -12.72 -10.72
CA LYS A 47 14.75 -13.60 -9.72
C LYS A 47 15.97 -12.96 -9.04
N ASP A 48 16.70 -12.15 -9.79
CA ASP A 48 17.88 -11.44 -9.33
C ASP A 48 17.56 -9.96 -9.16
N TYR A 49 17.10 -9.64 -7.95
CA TYR A 49 16.83 -8.29 -7.50
C TYR A 49 17.51 -8.08 -6.16
N PHE A 50 17.72 -6.82 -5.82
CA PHE A 50 18.24 -6.42 -4.52
C PHE A 50 17.06 -6.19 -3.55
N MET A 51 16.17 -5.27 -3.94
CA MET A 51 14.92 -5.01 -3.23
C MET A 51 13.84 -4.53 -4.21
N TRP A 52 12.58 -4.66 -3.80
CA TRP A 52 11.47 -4.02 -4.48
C TRP A 52 10.59 -3.30 -3.47
N THR A 53 9.92 -2.25 -3.92
CA THR A 53 9.04 -1.43 -3.08
C THR A 53 7.79 -1.01 -3.84
N ILE A 54 6.70 -0.77 -3.14
CA ILE A 54 5.53 -0.09 -3.71
C ILE A 54 5.80 1.42 -3.65
N ASN A 55 5.59 2.13 -4.75
CA ASN A 55 5.86 3.58 -4.77
C ASN A 55 4.87 4.35 -3.86
N SER A 56 5.39 5.30 -3.08
CA SER A 56 4.57 6.25 -2.33
C SER A 56 4.16 7.43 -3.22
N PRO A 57 2.94 7.98 -3.09
CA PRO A 57 1.89 7.66 -2.12
C PRO A 57 0.83 6.67 -2.64
N GLN A 58 1.00 6.11 -3.83
CA GLN A 58 -0.04 5.30 -4.48
C GLN A 58 -0.24 3.95 -3.78
N ASN A 59 0.71 3.52 -2.93
CA ASN A 59 0.46 2.45 -1.95
C ASN A 59 -0.80 2.66 -1.10
N LYS A 60 -1.29 3.90 -0.93
CA LYS A 60 -2.54 4.20 -0.20
C LYS A 60 -3.81 3.95 -1.00
N VAL A 61 -3.72 3.77 -2.32
CA VAL A 61 -4.86 3.48 -3.18
C VAL A 61 -5.51 2.14 -2.81
N ILE A 62 -4.74 1.20 -2.26
CA ILE A 62 -5.27 -0.09 -1.77
C ILE A 62 -6.33 0.10 -0.68
N PHE A 63 -6.11 1.04 0.24
CA PHE A 63 -7.05 1.34 1.31
C PHE A 63 -8.34 1.97 0.77
N ILE A 64 -8.25 2.78 -0.30
CA ILE A 64 -9.43 3.33 -0.99
C ILE A 64 -10.22 2.21 -1.65
N LEU A 65 -9.55 1.28 -2.33
CA LEU A 65 -10.18 0.12 -2.97
C LEU A 65 -10.90 -0.76 -1.94
N GLU A 66 -10.23 -1.10 -0.84
CA GLU A 66 -10.80 -1.90 0.25
C GLU A 66 -12.00 -1.21 0.91
N PHE A 67 -11.92 0.11 1.13
CA PHE A 67 -13.04 0.87 1.68
C PHE A 67 -14.27 0.84 0.75
N ILE A 68 -14.07 0.97 -0.56
CA ILE A 68 -15.14 0.82 -1.57
C ILE A 68 -15.75 -0.58 -1.50
N TRP A 69 -14.95 -1.63 -1.34
CA TRP A 69 -15.43 -3.00 -1.22
C TRP A 69 -16.24 -3.23 0.06
N ILE A 70 -15.81 -2.68 1.20
CA ILE A 70 -16.56 -2.75 2.46
C ILE A 70 -17.92 -2.09 2.31
N ILE A 71 -17.98 -0.87 1.78
CA ILE A 71 -19.25 -0.16 1.51
C ILE A 71 -20.13 -1.00 0.57
N PHE A 72 -19.56 -1.59 -0.47
CA PHE A 72 -20.28 -2.41 -1.42
C PHE A 72 -20.87 -3.67 -0.78
N ILE A 73 -20.11 -4.38 0.06
CA ILE A 73 -20.58 -5.55 0.81
C ILE A 73 -21.72 -5.17 1.75
N MET A 74 -21.58 -4.07 2.50
CA MET A 74 -22.63 -3.55 3.37
C MET A 74 -23.91 -3.19 2.58
N TYR A 75 -23.76 -2.52 1.44
CA TYR A 75 -24.85 -2.20 0.54
C TYR A 75 -25.57 -3.47 0.04
N LYS A 76 -24.83 -4.50 -0.38
CA LYS A 76 -25.41 -5.78 -0.82
C LYS A 76 -26.11 -6.53 0.31
N ALA A 77 -25.53 -6.53 1.51
CA ALA A 77 -26.14 -7.15 2.69
C ALA A 77 -27.48 -6.47 3.06
N SER A 78 -27.54 -5.13 2.97
CA SER A 78 -28.78 -4.36 3.16
C SER A 78 -29.82 -4.72 2.08
N MET A 79 -29.41 -4.72 0.81
CA MET A 79 -30.28 -5.08 -0.31
C MET A 79 -30.83 -6.50 -0.22
N TYR A 80 -30.06 -7.46 0.30
CA TYR A 80 -30.53 -8.84 0.49
C TYR A 80 -31.66 -8.92 1.54
N LYS A 81 -31.58 -8.16 2.63
CA LYS A 81 -32.65 -8.08 3.64
C LYS A 81 -33.91 -7.44 3.09
N GLU A 82 -33.76 -6.35 2.34
CA GLU A 82 -34.87 -5.60 1.75
C GLU A 82 -35.56 -6.37 0.61
N LYS A 83 -34.80 -7.16 -0.16
CA LYS A 83 -35.36 -8.09 -1.17
C LYS A 83 -36.39 -9.04 -0.55
N LYS A 84 -36.09 -9.61 0.62
CA LYS A 84 -37.00 -10.54 1.32
C LYS A 84 -38.31 -9.89 1.74
N LYS A 85 -38.29 -8.57 1.96
CA LYS A 85 -39.47 -7.78 2.34
C LYS A 85 -40.23 -7.21 1.13
N SER A 86 -39.76 -7.47 -0.09
CA SER A 86 -40.30 -6.89 -1.33
C SER A 86 -40.48 -5.36 -1.28
N SER A 87 -39.59 -4.66 -0.59
CA SER A 87 -39.75 -3.22 -0.33
C SER A 87 -39.56 -2.37 -1.60
N ASP A 88 -40.24 -1.23 -1.66
CA ASP A 88 -40.04 -0.25 -2.75
C ASP A 88 -38.62 0.33 -2.74
N PHE A 89 -38.01 0.41 -1.55
CA PHE A 89 -36.61 0.73 -1.38
C PHE A 89 -35.70 -0.24 -2.16
N TYR A 90 -35.96 -1.56 -2.09
CA TYR A 90 -35.22 -2.55 -2.87
C TYR A 90 -35.38 -2.32 -4.38
N LYS A 91 -36.62 -2.16 -4.87
CA LYS A 91 -36.90 -1.97 -6.31
C LYS A 91 -36.19 -0.73 -6.86
N LYS A 92 -36.26 0.40 -6.13
CA LYS A 92 -35.59 1.66 -6.49
C LYS A 92 -34.07 1.49 -6.56
N ASN A 93 -33.45 0.95 -5.51
CA ASN A 93 -32.01 0.76 -5.45
C ASN A 93 -31.50 -0.29 -6.44
N GLN A 94 -32.29 -1.31 -6.76
CA GLN A 94 -31.95 -2.29 -7.80
C GLN A 94 -31.88 -1.63 -9.18
N LYS A 95 -32.78 -0.69 -9.48
CA LYS A 95 -32.75 0.08 -10.74
C LYS A 95 -31.49 0.94 -10.83
N ILE A 96 -31.13 1.63 -9.74
CA ILE A 96 -29.89 2.42 -9.63
C ILE A 96 -28.67 1.52 -9.83
N TRP A 97 -28.60 0.37 -9.13
CA TRP A 97 -27.51 -0.60 -9.30
C TRP A 97 -27.39 -1.08 -10.75
N LYS A 98 -28.49 -1.48 -11.39
CA LYS A 98 -28.46 -1.93 -12.80
C LYS A 98 -27.94 -0.84 -13.74
N LYS A 99 -28.25 0.43 -13.47
CA LYS A 99 -27.76 1.59 -14.24
C LYS A 99 -26.25 1.81 -14.05
N HIS A 100 -25.76 1.75 -12.81
CA HIS A 100 -24.39 2.17 -12.49
C HIS A 100 -23.38 1.01 -12.30
N ARG A 101 -23.80 -0.25 -12.38
CA ARG A 101 -22.92 -1.42 -12.18
C ARG A 101 -21.70 -1.42 -13.11
N LYS A 102 -21.85 -0.97 -14.37
CA LYS A 102 -20.75 -0.94 -15.34
C LYS A 102 -19.68 0.07 -14.91
N SER A 103 -20.11 1.28 -14.51
CA SER A 103 -19.21 2.31 -13.99
C SER A 103 -18.52 1.85 -12.70
N PHE A 104 -19.25 1.18 -11.81
CA PHE A 104 -18.65 0.61 -10.60
C PHE A 104 -17.56 -0.42 -10.94
N ILE A 105 -17.82 -1.36 -11.85
CA ILE A 105 -16.83 -2.35 -12.29
C ILE A 105 -15.62 -1.66 -12.93
N LEU A 106 -15.85 -0.69 -13.83
CA LEU A 106 -14.77 0.05 -14.50
C LEU A 106 -13.87 0.77 -13.49
N VAL A 107 -14.44 1.48 -12.52
CA VAL A 107 -13.67 2.17 -11.46
C VAL A 107 -12.83 1.17 -10.66
N ASN A 108 -13.38 0.01 -10.31
CA ASN A 108 -12.63 -1.02 -9.59
C ASN A 108 -11.49 -1.61 -10.41
N ILE A 109 -11.67 -1.82 -11.71
CA ILE A 109 -10.60 -2.29 -12.61
C ILE A 109 -9.47 -1.26 -12.67
N VAL A 110 -9.81 0.02 -12.85
CA VAL A 110 -8.81 1.11 -12.90
C VAL A 110 -8.05 1.24 -11.59
N LEU A 111 -8.74 1.18 -10.45
CA LEU A 111 -8.11 1.23 -9.13
C LEU A 111 -7.23 0.01 -8.88
N LEU A 112 -7.70 -1.19 -9.24
CA LEU A 112 -6.92 -2.41 -9.09
C LEU A 112 -5.67 -2.39 -9.97
N TYR A 113 -5.80 -1.95 -11.22
CA TYR A 113 -4.65 -1.72 -12.11
C TYR A 113 -3.65 -0.74 -11.48
N ALA A 114 -4.13 0.40 -10.95
CA ALA A 114 -3.29 1.38 -10.29
C ALA A 114 -2.55 0.83 -9.07
N VAL A 115 -3.21 0.00 -8.27
CA VAL A 115 -2.59 -0.67 -7.12
C VAL A 115 -1.52 -1.64 -7.60
N ILE A 116 -1.81 -2.48 -8.62
CA ILE A 116 -0.89 -3.51 -9.11
C ILE A 116 0.34 -2.88 -9.76
N THR A 117 0.20 -1.91 -10.66
CA THR A 117 1.31 -1.40 -11.49
C THR A 117 2.25 -0.42 -10.81
N ASN A 118 2.15 -0.22 -9.49
CA ASN A 118 2.89 0.82 -8.78
C ASN A 118 4.07 0.25 -7.97
N VAL A 119 5.03 -0.32 -8.68
CA VAL A 119 6.16 -1.06 -8.09
C VAL A 119 7.46 -0.46 -8.60
N SER A 120 8.48 -0.36 -7.75
CA SER A 120 9.85 -0.13 -8.19
C SER A 120 10.71 -1.31 -7.76
N VAL A 121 11.54 -1.78 -8.68
CA VAL A 121 12.46 -2.89 -8.48
C VAL A 121 13.88 -2.35 -8.66
N ILE A 122 14.75 -2.69 -7.72
CA ILE A 122 16.16 -2.30 -7.73
C ILE A 122 16.96 -3.58 -7.91
N ASP A 123 17.77 -3.61 -8.96
CA ASP A 123 18.82 -4.63 -9.15
C ASP A 123 20.21 -3.97 -9.07
N TYR A 124 21.27 -4.75 -9.24
CA TYR A 124 22.64 -4.23 -9.13
C TYR A 124 23.05 -3.27 -10.26
N SER A 125 22.34 -3.30 -11.38
CA SER A 125 22.68 -2.57 -12.61
C SER A 125 21.73 -1.43 -12.93
N LYS A 126 20.48 -1.53 -12.51
CA LYS A 126 19.40 -0.62 -12.87
C LYS A 126 18.28 -0.61 -11.85
N ILE A 127 17.48 0.43 -11.96
CA ILE A 127 16.24 0.60 -11.23
C ILE A 127 15.11 0.61 -12.26
N LYS A 128 14.11 -0.25 -12.06
CA LYS A 128 12.94 -0.33 -12.94
C LYS A 128 11.69 0.11 -12.19
N THR A 129 11.07 1.19 -12.64
CA THR A 129 9.88 1.77 -12.01
C THR A 129 8.65 1.52 -12.88
N TYR A 130 7.68 0.82 -12.31
CA TYR A 130 6.38 0.57 -12.90
C TYR A 130 5.39 1.62 -12.39
N SER A 131 4.56 2.12 -13.30
CA SER A 131 3.46 3.03 -12.96
C SER A 131 2.27 2.80 -13.89
N ILE A 132 1.15 3.42 -13.56
CA ILE A 132 -0.09 3.41 -14.38
C ILE A 132 0.22 3.78 -15.84
N PHE A 133 1.07 4.78 -16.04
CA PHE A 133 1.44 5.32 -17.34
C PHE A 133 2.64 4.60 -17.99
N HIS A 134 3.40 3.81 -17.21
CA HIS A 134 4.54 3.03 -17.68
C HIS A 134 4.45 1.58 -17.18
N PRO A 135 3.45 0.79 -17.62
CA PRO A 135 3.23 -0.58 -17.13
C PRO A 135 4.31 -1.57 -17.54
N LEU A 136 5.06 -1.28 -18.61
CA LEU A 136 6.23 -2.07 -19.03
C LEU A 136 7.49 -1.73 -18.21
N GLY A 137 7.37 -0.74 -17.33
CA GLY A 137 8.44 -0.21 -16.52
C GLY A 137 9.30 0.80 -17.28
N LYS A 138 9.75 1.83 -16.56
CA LYS A 138 10.80 2.73 -17.00
C LYS A 138 12.10 2.30 -16.32
N GLU A 139 13.13 2.07 -17.12
CA GLU A 139 14.43 1.63 -16.64
C GLU A 139 15.38 2.83 -16.50
N TYR A 140 16.13 2.83 -15.41
CA TYR A 140 17.14 3.82 -15.08
C TYR A 140 18.42 3.08 -14.77
N SER A 141 19.51 3.38 -15.48
CA SER A 141 20.81 2.86 -15.10
C SER A 141 21.34 3.58 -13.85
N ILE A 142 22.44 3.10 -13.28
CA ILE A 142 23.06 3.78 -12.13
C ILE A 142 23.54 5.19 -12.52
N GLU A 143 23.97 5.38 -13.76
CA GLU A 143 24.39 6.68 -14.31
C GLU A 143 23.23 7.67 -14.48
N ASP A 144 21.99 7.18 -14.53
CA ASP A 144 20.80 8.03 -14.58
C ASP A 144 20.44 8.64 -13.21
N ILE A 145 21.12 8.23 -12.14
CA ILE A 145 20.91 8.75 -10.79
C ILE A 145 21.60 10.12 -10.68
N LYS A 146 20.78 11.16 -10.58
CA LYS A 146 21.21 12.55 -10.44
C LYS A 146 21.70 12.84 -9.02
N SER A 147 20.94 12.40 -8.01
CA SER A 147 21.30 12.55 -6.61
C SER A 147 20.50 11.66 -5.68
N ILE A 148 21.06 11.42 -4.51
CA ILE A 148 20.43 10.69 -3.41
C ILE A 148 20.18 11.66 -2.26
N ASN A 149 18.99 11.67 -1.70
CA ASN A 149 18.63 12.48 -0.55
C ASN A 149 18.05 11.62 0.57
N THR A 150 18.68 11.65 1.74
CA THR A 150 18.30 10.84 2.90
C THR A 150 18.09 11.71 4.12
N GLY A 151 17.10 11.36 4.95
CA GLY A 151 16.82 12.10 6.17
C GLY A 151 15.64 11.55 6.95
N VAL A 152 15.25 12.27 7.99
CA VAL A 152 14.11 11.93 8.85
C VAL A 152 13.11 13.08 8.87
N TYR A 153 11.83 12.77 8.68
CA TYR A 153 10.77 13.77 8.74
C TYR A 153 10.52 14.22 10.19
N GLY A 154 10.69 15.52 10.45
CA GLY A 154 10.45 16.12 11.78
C GLY A 154 8.98 16.42 12.09
N SER A 155 8.11 16.35 11.08
CA SER A 155 6.68 16.62 11.23
C SER A 155 5.84 15.59 10.48
N ARG A 156 4.70 15.27 11.09
CA ARG A 156 3.67 14.42 10.49
C ARG A 156 2.85 15.24 9.50
N ILE A 157 2.64 14.70 8.31
CA ILE A 157 1.60 15.17 7.40
C ILE A 157 0.64 13.99 7.19
N PRO A 158 -0.62 14.07 7.67
CA PRO A 158 -1.58 12.98 7.58
C PRO A 158 -1.65 12.40 6.16
N TYR A 159 -1.64 11.08 6.05
CA TYR A 159 -1.69 10.35 4.78
C TYR A 159 -0.55 10.66 3.80
N ILE A 160 0.52 11.35 4.20
CA ILE A 160 1.70 11.58 3.36
C ILE A 160 2.93 10.98 4.03
N ARG A 161 3.23 11.40 5.26
CA ARG A 161 4.42 10.99 6.01
C ARG A 161 4.21 11.10 7.51
N ASP A 162 4.90 10.28 8.28
CA ASP A 162 4.88 10.34 9.74
C ASP A 162 6.12 11.03 10.32
N LYS A 163 5.98 11.58 11.52
CA LYS A 163 7.11 12.12 12.29
C LYS A 163 8.04 10.96 12.68
N GLY A 164 9.34 11.12 12.47
CA GLY A 164 10.33 10.07 12.70
C GLY A 164 10.45 9.06 11.56
N GLN A 165 9.71 9.23 10.46
CA GLN A 165 9.88 8.37 9.29
C GLN A 165 11.17 8.73 8.54
N PHE A 166 12.05 7.75 8.38
CA PHE A 166 13.21 7.83 7.49
C PHE A 166 12.76 7.80 6.02
N TYR A 167 13.43 8.56 5.16
CA TYR A 167 13.25 8.52 3.72
C TYR A 167 14.60 8.30 3.03
N TYR A 168 14.55 7.58 1.92
CA TYR A 168 15.70 7.39 1.03
C TYR A 168 15.24 7.68 -0.39
N LYS A 169 15.48 8.91 -0.84
CA LYS A 169 14.98 9.39 -2.12
C LYS A 169 16.07 9.36 -3.17
N ILE A 170 15.81 8.65 -4.25
CA ILE A 170 16.66 8.62 -5.44
C ILE A 170 16.01 9.52 -6.47
N LYS A 171 16.73 10.55 -6.89
CA LYS A 171 16.32 11.46 -7.95
C LYS A 171 17.08 11.13 -9.23
N PHE A 172 16.35 10.98 -10.33
CA PHE A 172 16.92 10.67 -11.64
C PHE A 172 17.14 11.93 -12.49
N ASN A 173 17.85 11.79 -13.61
CA ASN A 173 18.17 12.89 -14.53
C ASN A 173 16.93 13.55 -15.14
N ASP A 174 15.83 12.82 -15.28
CA ASP A 174 14.51 13.31 -15.74
C ASP A 174 13.69 13.98 -14.62
N ASP A 175 14.31 14.26 -13.48
CA ASP A 175 13.72 14.79 -12.25
C ASP A 175 12.66 13.90 -11.57
N SER A 176 12.40 12.70 -12.09
CA SER A 176 11.58 11.72 -11.38
C SER A 176 12.27 11.28 -10.10
N THR A 177 11.48 10.88 -9.11
CA THR A 177 11.98 10.52 -7.78
C THR A 177 11.26 9.29 -7.26
N ILE A 178 12.00 8.38 -6.66
CA ILE A 178 11.47 7.25 -5.89
C ILE A 178 11.93 7.33 -4.44
N ASP A 179 11.10 6.85 -3.51
CA ASP A 179 11.47 6.67 -2.11
C ASP A 179 11.54 5.17 -1.83
N ILE A 180 12.75 4.66 -1.60
CA ILE A 180 12.98 3.22 -1.46
C ILE A 180 12.76 2.73 -0.03
N ASN A 181 12.66 3.66 0.94
CA ASN A 181 12.28 3.34 2.32
C ASN A 181 10.76 3.49 2.52
N ASN A 182 9.99 2.93 1.59
CA ASN A 182 8.57 2.73 1.82
C ASN A 182 8.42 1.31 2.36
N TYR A 183 8.02 1.16 3.61
CA TYR A 183 7.95 -0.09 4.42
C TYR A 183 7.17 -1.26 3.80
N LEU A 184 6.78 -1.17 2.53
CA LEU A 184 5.99 -2.12 1.77
C LEU A 184 6.83 -2.58 0.57
N GLY A 185 7.09 -3.88 0.51
CA GLY A 185 7.96 -4.49 -0.48
C GLY A 185 8.68 -5.70 0.09
N GLY A 186 9.76 -6.12 -0.57
CA GLY A 186 10.55 -7.27 -0.17
C GLY A 186 12.01 -7.11 -0.54
N THR A 187 12.86 -7.79 0.22
CA THR A 187 14.30 -7.93 -0.03
C THR A 187 14.58 -9.37 -0.44
N LYS A 188 15.60 -9.58 -1.28
CA LYS A 188 15.94 -10.95 -1.74
C LYS A 188 16.46 -11.82 -0.59
N GLU A 189 17.25 -11.24 0.31
CA GLU A 189 17.93 -11.98 1.38
C GLU A 189 17.13 -12.07 2.69
N GLU A 190 15.83 -11.74 2.67
CA GLU A 190 14.92 -11.68 3.84
C GLU A 190 15.47 -10.87 5.04
N MET A 191 16.51 -10.06 4.82
CA MET A 191 17.13 -9.21 5.82
C MET A 191 16.24 -8.02 6.18
N GLU A 192 16.43 -7.49 7.38
CA GLU A 192 15.78 -6.26 7.82
C GLU A 192 16.01 -5.16 6.78
N THR A 193 14.93 -4.53 6.30
CA THR A 193 14.97 -3.60 5.15
C THR A 193 16.01 -2.49 5.28
N TYR A 194 16.32 -2.04 6.50
CA TYR A 194 17.35 -1.01 6.70
C TYR A 194 18.77 -1.51 6.40
N LEU A 195 19.08 -2.80 6.62
CA LEU A 195 20.39 -3.38 6.30
C LEU A 195 20.60 -3.44 4.79
N GLU A 196 19.55 -3.78 4.05
CA GLU A 196 19.58 -3.75 2.59
C GLU A 196 19.74 -2.33 2.07
N ILE A 197 19.02 -1.36 2.63
CA ILE A 197 19.22 0.06 2.28
C ILE A 197 20.66 0.50 2.61
N GLU A 198 21.26 0.05 3.73
CA GLU A 198 22.66 0.37 4.07
C GLU A 198 23.65 -0.21 3.05
N LYS A 199 23.44 -1.47 2.63
CA LYS A 199 24.25 -2.10 1.58
C LYS A 199 24.12 -1.37 0.24
N LEU A 200 22.89 -1.02 -0.15
CA LEU A 200 22.62 -0.28 -1.38
C LEU A 200 23.25 1.12 -1.35
N ASP A 201 23.18 1.77 -0.20
CA ASP A 201 23.80 3.09 0.02
C ASP A 201 25.31 3.02 -0.17
N LYS A 202 25.99 2.05 0.46
CA LYS A 202 27.43 1.81 0.25
C LYS A 202 27.77 1.53 -1.21
N TYR A 203 26.93 0.74 -1.89
CA TYR A 203 27.09 0.47 -3.32
C TYR A 203 27.02 1.76 -4.15
N PHE A 204 25.99 2.58 -3.95
CA PHE A 204 25.83 3.85 -4.69
C PHE A 204 26.96 4.84 -4.41
N ILE A 205 27.40 4.98 -3.16
CA ILE A 205 28.54 5.84 -2.81
C ILE A 205 29.83 5.31 -3.44
N SER A 206 30.06 3.99 -3.48
CA SER A 206 31.23 3.40 -4.14
C SER A 206 31.27 3.65 -5.65
N LYS A 207 30.12 3.95 -6.27
CA LYS A 207 29.98 4.33 -7.68
C LYS A 207 30.14 5.84 -7.91
N GLY A 208 30.41 6.63 -6.86
CA GLY A 208 30.63 8.07 -6.96
C GLY A 208 29.34 8.89 -7.05
N LEU A 209 28.19 8.31 -6.70
CA LEU A 209 26.92 9.05 -6.73
C LEU A 209 26.86 10.12 -5.65
N SER A 210 26.36 11.30 -6.02
CA SER A 210 26.20 12.42 -5.09
C SER A 210 25.05 12.17 -4.12
N LYS A 211 25.35 12.24 -2.82
CA LYS A 211 24.37 12.06 -1.74
C LYS A 211 24.34 13.29 -0.83
N THR A 212 23.14 13.72 -0.47
CA THR A 212 22.89 14.70 0.58
C THR A 212 22.16 14.04 1.72
N SER A 213 22.82 13.95 2.88
CA SER A 213 22.23 13.42 4.11
C SER A 213 21.83 14.55 5.06
N SER A 214 20.64 14.46 5.65
CA SER A 214 20.21 15.37 6.70
C SER A 214 20.19 14.66 8.05
N MET A 215 21.07 15.11 8.96
CA MET A 215 21.09 14.68 10.37
C MET A 215 19.97 15.31 11.21
N LYS A 216 19.12 16.15 10.61
CA LYS A 216 18.01 16.78 11.31
C LYS A 216 16.97 15.72 11.69
N ASN A 217 16.49 15.76 12.94
CA ASN A 217 15.49 14.84 13.49
C ASN A 217 15.99 13.39 13.67
N ILE A 218 17.32 13.19 13.69
CA ILE A 218 17.93 11.86 13.88
C ILE A 218 17.63 11.26 15.26
N GLU A 219 17.28 12.10 16.24
CA GLU A 219 16.87 11.67 17.58
C GLU A 219 15.62 10.78 17.57
N TYR A 220 14.84 10.77 16.48
CA TYR A 220 13.68 9.87 16.35
C TYR A 220 14.04 8.47 15.85
N VAL A 221 15.29 8.23 15.41
CA VAL A 221 15.65 7.02 14.67
C VAL A 221 17.09 6.55 14.97
N ASP A 222 17.23 5.35 15.53
CA ASP A 222 18.56 4.75 15.77
C ASP A 222 19.08 3.91 14.59
N ARG A 223 18.20 3.17 13.92
CA ARG A 223 18.60 2.14 12.93
C ARG A 223 19.25 2.70 11.66
N PHE A 224 18.93 3.94 11.28
CA PHE A 224 19.37 4.57 10.03
C PHE A 224 20.56 5.54 10.21
N LYS A 225 21.14 5.62 11.41
CA LYS A 225 22.27 6.55 11.70
C LYS A 225 23.45 6.34 10.76
N ARG A 226 23.78 5.08 10.45
CA ARG A 226 24.88 4.71 9.53
C ARG A 226 24.66 5.16 8.08
N ILE A 227 23.42 5.38 7.67
CA ILE A 227 23.08 5.88 6.34
C ILE A 227 23.07 7.42 6.34
N LEU A 228 22.92 8.08 7.48
CA LEU A 228 22.87 9.54 7.54
C LEU A 228 24.24 10.20 7.76
N GLN A 229 25.20 9.44 8.28
CA GLN A 229 26.61 9.83 8.45
C GLN A 229 27.39 9.69 7.14
#